data_AF-A0A1Z4RU72-F1
#
_entry.id   AF-A0A1Z4RU72-F1
#
_cell.length_a   1.000
_cell.length_b   1.000
_cell.length_c   1.000
_cell.angle_alpha   90.00
_cell.angle_beta   90.00
_cell.angle_gamma   90.00
#
_symmetry.space_group_name_H-M   'P 1'
#
loop_
_entity.id
_entity.type
_entity.pdbx_description
1 polymer ?
#
loop_
_entity_poly.entity_id
_entity_poly.type
_entity_poly.pdbx_seq_one_letter_code
_entity_poly.pdbx_strand_id
1 'polypeptide(L)'
;MFYMDREKSTINQELKFLAETFKYDAVGINFLIELLNHSNLEIRAKAYHLLQNIDSEKVRNSISEGILLNPGDIVYSVYRLGIQFDDQEYYLSPREKDCGFYEDYRELTIEEYEDVQPYNPDIRLSSHISQEEAEAIAELSHRRMIQEWGIAPGGFEWERKDPDFQVKQWCIANNVPYQDEWDKLSDWEIKWKISSYLYELKNYELEDKFQKAQYIYNLDYIEPWCEKNNFPYDKSGDNWDNWKTLTDYLHKPENIALLSKFWKDGIGSLAFVREEIIQKQIYLIPELEELRRKIELSSLEEKLELLPDVVKYGDAGINLLIGKMNGFQLKVSEKAYQILQNLAC
;
A
#
# COMPACT_ATOMS: atom_id res chain seq x y z
N MET A 1 25.14 13.33 16.18
CA MET A 1 24.79 14.20 15.04
C MET A 1 25.98 14.46 14.10
N PHE A 2 27.16 14.89 14.58
CA PHE A 2 28.33 15.16 13.72
C PHE A 2 28.99 13.96 12.99
N TYR A 3 28.77 12.71 13.43
CA TYR A 3 29.37 11.53 12.78
C TYR A 3 28.62 11.10 11.50
N MET A 4 27.28 11.18 11.47
CA MET A 4 26.48 10.81 10.30
C MET A 4 26.69 11.77 9.11
N ASP A 5 26.90 13.06 9.37
CA ASP A 5 27.14 14.04 8.31
C ASP A 5 28.47 13.82 7.60
N ARG A 6 29.48 13.30 8.31
CA ARG A 6 30.80 13.03 7.72
C ARG A 6 30.78 11.80 6.82
N GLU A 7 30.10 10.74 7.25
CA GLU A 7 29.94 9.50 6.50
C GLU A 7 29.09 9.71 5.22
N LYS A 8 27.98 10.47 5.34
CA LYS A 8 27.19 10.90 4.17
C LYS A 8 27.98 11.79 3.21
N SER A 9 28.86 12.66 3.72
CA SER A 9 29.71 13.49 2.87
C SER A 9 30.73 12.66 2.07
N THR A 10 31.28 11.59 2.65
CA THR A 10 32.22 10.69 1.97
C THR A 10 31.52 9.85 0.90
N ILE A 11 30.36 9.28 1.21
CA ILE A 11 29.56 8.52 0.24
C ILE A 11 29.16 9.40 -0.95
N ASN A 12 28.71 10.63 -0.70
CA ASN A 12 28.35 11.56 -1.77
C ASN A 12 29.53 11.96 -2.66
N GLN A 13 30.75 12.00 -2.12
CA GLN A 13 31.96 12.24 -2.91
C GLN A 13 32.28 11.01 -3.77
N GLU A 14 32.25 9.81 -3.19
CA GLU A 14 32.47 8.56 -3.92
C GLU A 14 31.45 8.38 -5.06
N LEU A 15 30.16 8.62 -4.81
CA LEU A 15 29.10 8.55 -5.82
C LEU A 15 29.32 9.52 -6.99
N LYS A 16 29.90 10.70 -6.75
CA LYS A 16 30.25 11.65 -7.81
C LYS A 16 31.40 11.15 -8.68
N PHE A 17 32.42 10.52 -8.08
CA PHE A 17 33.53 9.92 -8.82
C PHE A 17 33.09 8.73 -9.67
N LEU A 18 32.03 8.01 -9.29
CA LEU A 18 31.49 6.89 -10.08
C LEU A 18 30.92 7.32 -11.45
N ALA A 19 30.32 8.50 -11.54
CA ALA A 19 29.83 8.99 -12.81
C ALA A 19 30.96 9.31 -13.80
N GLU A 20 32.15 9.63 -13.28
CA GLU A 20 33.32 9.96 -14.10
C GLU A 20 34.09 8.74 -14.59
N THR A 21 33.81 7.55 -14.05
CA THR A 21 34.62 6.35 -14.32
C THR A 21 34.43 5.80 -15.73
N PHE A 22 33.35 6.16 -16.42
CA PHE A 22 33.14 5.85 -17.85
C PHE A 22 34.22 6.44 -18.78
N LYS A 23 35.00 7.41 -18.30
CA LYS A 23 36.11 7.99 -19.07
C LYS A 23 37.32 7.05 -19.21
N TYR A 24 37.32 5.90 -18.53
CA TYR A 24 38.50 5.04 -18.37
C TYR A 24 38.34 3.63 -18.99
N ASP A 25 37.50 3.49 -20.02
CA ASP A 25 37.30 2.27 -20.82
C ASP A 25 37.23 0.99 -19.97
N ALA A 26 38.05 -0.03 -20.28
CA ALA A 26 38.03 -1.32 -19.59
C ALA A 26 38.44 -1.24 -18.10
N VAL A 27 39.29 -0.28 -17.73
CA VAL A 27 39.72 -0.10 -16.33
C VAL A 27 38.55 0.44 -15.50
N GLY A 28 37.81 1.41 -16.05
CA GLY A 28 36.60 1.94 -15.42
C GLY A 28 35.52 0.86 -15.24
N ILE A 29 35.31 0.02 -16.25
CA ILE A 29 34.36 -1.10 -16.17
C ILE A 29 34.74 -2.09 -15.07
N ASN A 30 36.02 -2.47 -14.99
CA ASN A 30 36.49 -3.40 -13.95
C ASN A 30 36.29 -2.83 -12.54
N PHE A 31 36.59 -1.55 -12.35
CA PHE A 31 36.36 -0.87 -11.08
C PHE A 31 34.87 -0.85 -10.69
N LEU A 32 33.97 -0.55 -11.64
CA LEU A 32 32.53 -0.61 -11.37
C LEU A 32 32.07 -2.04 -11.00
N ILE A 33 32.62 -3.06 -11.63
CA ILE A 33 32.34 -4.47 -11.28
C ILE A 33 32.83 -4.79 -9.86
N GLU A 34 34.01 -4.32 -9.47
CA GLU A 34 34.52 -4.49 -8.10
C GLU A 34 33.58 -3.86 -7.07
N LEU A 35 33.01 -2.70 -7.39
CA LEU A 35 32.08 -1.98 -6.51
C LEU A 35 30.71 -2.63 -6.35
N LEU A 36 30.36 -3.63 -7.16
CA LEU A 36 29.18 -4.47 -6.90
C LEU A 36 29.30 -5.24 -5.56
N ASN A 37 30.52 -5.38 -5.03
CA ASN A 37 30.79 -6.00 -3.72
C ASN A 37 31.15 -4.98 -2.63
N HIS A 38 30.95 -3.68 -2.87
CA HIS A 38 31.23 -2.64 -1.88
C HIS A 38 30.38 -2.85 -0.62
N SER A 39 30.84 -2.42 0.57
CA SER A 39 30.08 -2.62 1.82
C SER A 39 28.80 -1.77 1.90
N ASN A 40 28.84 -0.56 1.34
CA ASN A 40 27.70 0.35 1.27
C ASN A 40 26.75 0.03 0.10
N LEU A 41 25.45 -0.08 0.37
CA LEU A 41 24.40 -0.42 -0.59
C LEU A 41 24.23 0.61 -1.71
N GLU A 42 24.28 1.91 -1.41
CA GLU A 42 24.08 2.97 -2.42
C GLU A 42 25.18 2.92 -3.49
N ILE A 43 26.41 2.58 -3.09
CA ILE A 43 27.54 2.40 -4.01
C ILE A 43 27.34 1.17 -4.90
N ARG A 44 26.92 0.03 -4.33
CA ARG A 44 26.58 -1.18 -5.11
C ARG A 44 25.49 -0.88 -6.14
N ALA A 45 24.42 -0.20 -5.71
CA ALA A 45 23.29 0.19 -6.55
C ALA A 45 23.72 1.13 -7.68
N LYS A 46 24.53 2.13 -7.36
CA LYS A 46 25.01 3.08 -8.36
C LYS A 46 25.91 2.39 -9.39
N ALA A 47 26.83 1.54 -8.95
CA ALA A 47 27.68 0.76 -9.84
C ALA A 47 26.83 -0.13 -10.78
N TYR A 48 25.83 -0.82 -10.23
CA TYR A 48 24.87 -1.62 -11.00
C TYR A 48 24.18 -0.79 -12.11
N HIS A 49 23.60 0.35 -11.78
CA HIS A 49 22.92 1.20 -12.77
C HIS A 49 23.84 1.78 -13.84
N LEU A 50 25.09 2.10 -13.49
CA LEU A 50 26.09 2.54 -14.45
C LEU A 50 26.43 1.40 -15.43
N LEU A 51 26.59 0.18 -14.91
CA LEU A 51 26.89 -1.02 -15.69
C LEU A 51 25.76 -1.44 -16.64
N GLN A 52 24.48 -1.22 -16.29
CA GLN A 52 23.33 -1.56 -17.15
C GLN A 52 23.39 -0.96 -18.56
N ASN A 53 24.06 0.19 -18.73
CA ASN A 53 24.14 0.89 -20.02
C ASN A 53 25.31 0.43 -20.90
N ILE A 54 26.08 -0.57 -20.46
CA ILE A 54 27.27 -1.05 -21.17
C ILE A 54 26.99 -2.39 -21.84
N ASP A 55 27.03 -2.41 -23.18
CA ASP A 55 26.89 -3.65 -23.96
C ASP A 55 28.22 -4.43 -23.97
N SER A 56 28.45 -5.18 -22.90
CA SER A 56 29.59 -6.09 -22.77
C SER A 56 29.14 -7.39 -22.13
N GLU A 57 29.56 -8.53 -22.69
CA GLU A 57 29.28 -9.85 -22.11
C GLU A 57 29.77 -9.95 -20.66
N LYS A 58 30.97 -9.42 -20.37
CA LYS A 58 31.50 -9.37 -19.01
C LYS A 58 30.58 -8.61 -18.06
N VAL A 59 30.08 -7.45 -18.51
CA VAL A 59 29.19 -6.62 -17.70
C VAL A 59 27.86 -7.34 -17.48
N ARG A 60 27.25 -7.88 -18.54
CA ARG A 60 26.00 -8.67 -18.44
C ARG A 60 26.12 -9.82 -17.44
N ASN A 61 27.21 -10.58 -17.49
CA ASN A 61 27.46 -11.66 -16.55
C ASN A 61 27.69 -11.18 -15.11
N SER A 62 28.23 -9.97 -14.93
CA SER A 62 28.51 -9.42 -13.60
C SER A 62 27.26 -8.87 -12.91
N ILE A 63 26.25 -8.45 -13.68
CA ILE A 63 25.01 -7.86 -13.14
C ILE A 63 23.79 -8.79 -13.28
N SER A 64 23.96 -10.00 -13.84
CA SER A 64 22.87 -10.92 -14.15
C SER A 64 22.06 -11.35 -12.93
N GLU A 65 22.70 -11.40 -11.76
CA GLU A 65 22.05 -11.80 -10.51
C GLU A 65 21.31 -10.63 -9.84
N GLY A 66 21.57 -9.39 -10.24
CA GLY A 66 21.03 -8.18 -9.61
C GLY A 66 22.01 -7.50 -8.65
N ILE A 67 21.47 -6.65 -7.78
CA ILE A 67 22.21 -5.95 -6.72
C ILE A 67 22.26 -6.85 -5.50
N LEU A 68 23.46 -7.20 -5.06
CA LEU A 68 23.66 -7.97 -3.83
C LEU A 68 23.25 -7.15 -2.61
N LEU A 69 22.31 -7.68 -1.83
CA LEU A 69 21.92 -7.17 -0.53
C LEU A 69 22.55 -8.02 0.56
N ASN A 70 23.28 -7.36 1.47
CA ASN A 70 23.94 -7.96 2.61
C ASN A 70 23.12 -7.80 3.89
N PRO A 71 23.29 -8.69 4.89
CA PRO A 71 22.65 -8.50 6.19
C PRO A 71 22.95 -7.12 6.79
N GLY A 72 21.91 -6.43 7.27
CA GLY A 72 22.01 -5.07 7.80
C GLY A 72 21.80 -3.96 6.77
N ASP A 73 21.77 -4.28 5.47
CA ASP A 73 21.29 -3.33 4.47
C ASP A 73 19.84 -2.94 4.74
N ILE A 74 19.50 -1.71 4.36
CA ILE A 74 18.15 -1.17 4.46
C ILE A 74 17.58 -1.02 3.05
N VAL A 75 16.38 -1.55 2.83
CA VAL A 75 15.56 -1.29 1.64
C VAL A 75 14.21 -0.74 2.04
N TYR A 76 13.55 -0.05 1.12
CA TYR A 76 12.25 0.56 1.29
C TYR A 76 11.24 -0.18 0.43
N SER A 77 10.42 -1.00 1.06
CA SER A 77 9.44 -1.84 0.38
C SER A 77 8.09 -1.14 0.33
N VAL A 78 7.52 -1.12 -0.87
CA VAL A 78 6.19 -0.58 -1.14
C VAL A 78 5.18 -1.70 -1.07
N TYR A 79 4.11 -1.48 -0.32
CA TYR A 79 3.07 -2.46 -0.07
C TYR A 79 1.71 -2.03 -0.59
N ARG A 80 0.96 -3.01 -1.12
CA ARG A 80 -0.44 -2.85 -1.52
C ARG A 80 -1.33 -3.02 -0.30
N LEU A 81 -1.31 -2.01 0.55
CA LEU A 81 -2.16 -1.96 1.74
C LEU A 81 -3.30 -0.97 1.50
N GLY A 82 -4.45 -1.24 2.08
CA GLY A 82 -5.40 -0.19 2.44
C GLY A 82 -5.00 0.34 3.80
N ILE A 83 -5.34 1.59 4.09
CA ILE A 83 -5.37 2.04 5.48
C ILE A 83 -6.77 1.71 5.96
N GLN A 84 -6.89 1.14 7.14
CA GLN A 84 -8.15 1.07 7.85
C GLN A 84 -7.94 1.85 9.14
N PHE A 85 -8.98 2.55 9.57
CA PHE A 85 -8.97 3.21 10.86
C PHE A 85 -9.82 2.38 11.79
N ASP A 86 -9.42 2.33 13.06
CA ASP A 86 -10.33 1.95 14.11
C ASP A 86 -10.52 3.14 15.06
N ASP A 87 -11.24 2.90 16.14
CA ASP A 87 -11.61 3.91 17.12
C ASP A 87 -10.40 4.56 17.84
N GLN A 88 -9.19 4.01 17.70
CA GLN A 88 -8.01 4.39 18.48
C GLN A 88 -6.76 4.64 17.62
N GLU A 89 -6.57 3.91 16.52
CA GLU A 89 -5.39 3.95 15.66
C GLU A 89 -5.74 3.76 14.17
N TYR A 90 -4.74 3.86 13.31
CA TYR A 90 -4.83 3.33 11.95
C TYR A 90 -4.06 2.02 11.88
N TYR A 91 -4.56 1.07 11.11
CA TYR A 91 -3.83 -0.16 10.78
C TYR A 91 -3.76 -0.34 9.27
N LEU A 92 -2.69 -0.99 8.82
CA LEU A 92 -2.50 -1.30 7.42
C LEU A 92 -3.09 -2.67 7.13
N SER A 93 -4.09 -2.72 6.25
CA SER A 93 -4.80 -3.96 5.94
C SER A 93 -4.47 -4.47 4.53
N PRO A 94 -4.05 -5.74 4.38
CA PRO A 94 -3.93 -6.40 3.09
C PRO A 94 -5.31 -6.57 2.49
N ARG A 95 -5.71 -5.56 1.72
CA ARG A 95 -7.09 -5.34 1.27
C ARG A 95 -7.70 -6.47 0.44
N GLU A 96 -6.88 -7.39 -0.07
CA GLU A 96 -7.34 -8.56 -0.81
C GLU A 96 -8.14 -9.56 0.03
N LYS A 97 -8.10 -9.47 1.38
CA LYS A 97 -8.92 -10.34 2.24
C LYS A 97 -10.34 -9.82 2.55
N ASP A 98 -10.60 -8.51 2.50
CA ASP A 98 -11.80 -7.92 3.14
C ASP A 98 -12.70 -7.05 2.26
N CYS A 99 -12.45 -6.93 0.95
CA CYS A 99 -13.38 -6.23 0.05
C CYS A 99 -14.39 -7.13 -0.65
N GLY A 100 -14.49 -8.40 -0.25
CA GLY A 100 -15.64 -9.21 -0.57
C GLY A 100 -16.85 -8.54 0.07
N PHE A 101 -17.64 -7.85 -0.73
CA PHE A 101 -19.03 -7.58 -0.39
C PHE A 101 -19.65 -8.89 0.15
N TYR A 102 -19.88 -8.94 1.46
CA TYR A 102 -21.03 -9.56 2.13
C TYR A 102 -21.41 -11.03 1.88
N GLU A 103 -20.63 -11.82 1.16
CA GLU A 103 -20.97 -13.23 0.91
C GLU A 103 -19.88 -14.14 1.49
N ASP A 104 -20.17 -14.67 2.69
CA ASP A 104 -19.71 -15.98 3.19
C ASP A 104 -18.58 -16.07 4.24
N TYR A 105 -18.42 -15.07 5.13
CA TYR A 105 -17.63 -15.23 6.38
C TYR A 105 -18.53 -15.48 7.60
N ARG A 106 -19.47 -16.43 7.52
CA ARG A 106 -20.41 -16.73 8.61
C ARG A 106 -19.89 -17.62 9.76
N GLU A 107 -18.65 -18.11 9.72
CA GLU A 107 -18.20 -19.10 10.72
C GLU A 107 -16.72 -18.99 11.15
N LEU A 108 -16.22 -17.78 11.48
CA LEU A 108 -14.97 -17.68 12.22
C LEU A 108 -15.18 -16.87 13.50
N THR A 109 -15.24 -17.59 14.61
CA THR A 109 -15.27 -17.05 15.97
C THR A 109 -13.97 -16.31 16.27
N ILE A 110 -14.11 -15.11 16.83
CA ILE A 110 -13.07 -14.10 17.08
C ILE A 110 -11.94 -14.56 18.04
N GLU A 111 -12.03 -15.75 18.64
CA GLU A 111 -11.03 -16.26 19.59
C GLU A 111 -9.74 -16.83 18.94
N GLU A 112 -9.61 -16.89 17.61
CA GLU A 112 -8.42 -17.43 16.92
C GLU A 112 -7.46 -16.37 16.34
N TYR A 113 -7.67 -15.07 16.60
CA TYR A 113 -6.87 -13.97 16.03
C TYR A 113 -5.73 -13.45 16.91
N GLU A 114 -5.36 -14.15 18.00
CA GLU A 114 -4.17 -13.81 18.79
C GLU A 114 -2.85 -14.39 18.24
N ASP A 115 -2.90 -15.19 17.18
CA ASP A 115 -1.69 -15.54 16.42
C ASP A 115 -1.49 -14.50 15.31
N VAL A 116 -0.44 -13.68 15.48
CA VAL A 116 0.13 -12.81 14.44
C VAL A 116 0.34 -13.67 13.19
N GLN A 117 -0.65 -13.66 12.29
CA GLN A 117 -0.58 -14.37 11.02
C GLN A 117 0.72 -13.92 10.33
N PRO A 118 1.60 -14.85 9.94
CA PRO A 118 2.84 -14.50 9.29
C PRO A 118 2.52 -13.64 8.07
N TYR A 119 3.10 -12.43 8.08
CA TYR A 119 2.94 -11.42 7.05
C TYR A 119 2.94 -12.05 5.65
N ASN A 120 1.83 -11.92 4.92
CA ASN A 120 1.74 -12.49 3.58
C ASN A 120 2.64 -11.67 2.62
N PRO A 121 3.75 -12.22 2.10
CA PRO A 121 4.62 -11.50 1.17
C PRO A 121 3.92 -11.10 -0.15
N ASP A 122 2.75 -11.65 -0.45
CA ASP A 122 2.01 -11.38 -1.70
C ASP A 122 1.47 -9.95 -1.83
N ILE A 123 1.49 -9.13 -0.77
CA ILE A 123 1.11 -7.71 -0.84
C ILE A 123 2.25 -6.77 -1.19
N ARG A 124 3.50 -7.24 -1.29
CA ARG A 124 4.63 -6.38 -1.66
C ARG A 124 4.57 -6.02 -3.15
N LEU A 125 4.45 -4.73 -3.45
CA LEU A 125 4.43 -4.21 -4.82
C LEU A 125 5.84 -4.13 -5.42
N SER A 126 6.79 -3.60 -4.65
CA SER A 126 8.17 -3.38 -5.10
C SER A 126 9.10 -3.09 -3.91
N SER A 127 10.40 -3.20 -4.11
CA SER A 127 11.43 -2.82 -3.13
C SER A 127 12.46 -1.90 -3.76
N HIS A 128 12.85 -0.87 -3.02
CA HIS A 128 13.70 0.22 -3.51
C HIS A 128 14.86 0.47 -2.56
N ILE A 129 15.96 0.99 -3.10
CA ILE A 129 17.11 1.41 -2.31
C ILE A 129 16.92 2.86 -1.83
N SER A 130 16.22 3.68 -2.63
CA SER A 130 15.88 5.06 -2.28
C SER A 130 14.49 5.14 -1.62
N GLN A 131 14.43 5.78 -0.45
CA GLN A 131 13.16 6.07 0.21
C GLN A 131 12.27 6.97 -0.65
N GLU A 132 12.84 8.01 -1.27
CA GLU A 132 12.11 8.96 -2.11
C GLU A 132 11.47 8.26 -3.32
N GLU A 133 12.17 7.28 -3.90
CA GLU A 133 11.64 6.47 -5.00
C GLU A 133 10.49 5.58 -4.52
N ALA A 134 10.65 4.89 -3.38
CA ALA A 134 9.58 4.10 -2.79
C ALA A 134 8.33 4.94 -2.48
N GLU A 135 8.51 6.14 -1.93
CA GLU A 135 7.42 7.07 -1.63
C GLU A 135 6.70 7.55 -2.89
N ALA A 136 7.45 7.85 -3.95
CA ALA A 136 6.87 8.22 -5.25
C ALA A 136 6.05 7.07 -5.86
N ILE A 137 6.55 5.83 -5.78
CA ILE A 137 5.84 4.65 -6.26
C ILE A 137 4.59 4.34 -5.42
N ALA A 138 4.69 4.45 -4.10
CA ALA A 138 3.55 4.32 -3.20
C ALA A 138 2.45 5.33 -3.55
N GLU A 139 2.81 6.61 -3.72
CA GLU A 139 1.87 7.66 -4.12
C GLU A 139 1.19 7.36 -5.45
N LEU A 140 1.95 6.91 -6.46
CA LEU A 140 1.39 6.53 -7.76
C LEU A 140 0.39 5.37 -7.64
N SER A 141 0.71 4.37 -6.82
CA SER A 141 -0.17 3.22 -6.57
C SER A 141 -1.52 3.65 -5.98
N HIS A 142 -1.52 4.53 -4.96
CA HIS A 142 -2.78 4.99 -4.37
C HIS A 142 -3.61 5.83 -5.31
N ARG A 143 -2.98 6.73 -6.08
CA ARG A 143 -3.70 7.52 -7.09
C ARG A 143 -4.47 6.61 -8.04
N ARG A 144 -3.83 5.53 -8.49
CA ARG A 144 -4.46 4.54 -9.35
C ARG A 144 -5.60 3.81 -8.65
N MET A 145 -5.38 3.29 -7.45
CA MET A 145 -6.42 2.58 -6.68
C MET A 145 -7.66 3.44 -6.47
N ILE A 146 -7.49 4.74 -6.23
CA ILE A 146 -8.61 5.66 -6.03
C ILE A 146 -9.35 5.93 -7.33
N GLN A 147 -8.64 6.11 -8.44
CA GLN A 147 -9.26 6.27 -9.76
C GLN A 147 -10.08 5.05 -10.14
N GLU A 148 -9.58 3.86 -9.83
CA GLU A 148 -10.27 2.63 -10.18
C GLU A 148 -11.46 2.38 -9.25
N TRP A 149 -11.31 2.55 -7.94
CA TRP A 149 -12.29 2.02 -6.97
C TRP A 149 -12.99 3.11 -6.13
N GLY A 150 -12.46 4.34 -6.06
CA GLY A 150 -12.98 5.43 -5.20
C GLY A 150 -12.21 5.61 -3.87
N ILE A 151 -12.67 6.53 -3.00
CA ILE A 151 -12.02 6.83 -1.70
C ILE A 151 -12.39 5.83 -0.59
N ALA A 152 -13.62 5.30 -0.58
CA ALA A 152 -14.05 4.28 0.40
C ALA A 152 -13.09 3.06 0.46
N PRO A 153 -12.61 2.56 -0.69
CA PRO A 153 -11.48 1.66 -0.82
C PRO A 153 -10.14 2.00 -0.17
N GLY A 154 -9.81 3.29 -0.03
CA GLY A 154 -8.54 3.72 0.57
C GLY A 154 -8.56 3.65 2.09
N GLY A 155 -9.75 3.41 2.66
CA GLY A 155 -10.08 3.41 4.08
C GLY A 155 -9.67 4.71 4.75
N PHE A 156 -10.61 5.62 4.73
CA PHE A 156 -10.66 6.77 5.61
C PHE A 156 -11.94 6.64 6.41
N GLU A 157 -11.86 6.00 7.57
CA GLU A 157 -12.90 6.15 8.59
C GLU A 157 -12.40 7.30 9.48
N TRP A 158 -12.81 8.52 9.14
CA TRP A 158 -12.54 9.71 9.97
C TRP A 158 -13.47 9.77 11.18
N GLU A 159 -14.09 8.66 11.52
CA GLU A 159 -14.96 8.47 12.64
C GLU A 159 -14.25 7.62 13.67
N ARG A 160 -14.21 8.09 14.91
CA ARG A 160 -14.02 7.19 16.06
C ARG A 160 -15.40 6.94 16.66
N LYS A 161 -15.68 5.75 17.19
CA LYS A 161 -16.89 5.55 17.98
C LYS A 161 -17.00 6.61 19.05
N ASP A 162 -18.18 7.19 19.16
CA ASP A 162 -18.53 8.03 20.28
C ASP A 162 -18.62 7.13 21.52
N PRO A 163 -17.67 7.22 22.48
CA PRO A 163 -17.71 6.37 23.67
C PRO A 163 -18.94 6.67 24.55
N ASP A 164 -19.56 7.84 24.36
CA ASP A 164 -20.74 8.27 25.10
C ASP A 164 -22.05 7.89 24.38
N PHE A 165 -21.98 7.31 23.17
CA PHE A 165 -23.18 6.90 22.44
C PHE A 165 -23.89 5.73 23.11
N GLN A 166 -25.11 5.99 23.59
CA GLN A 166 -25.96 4.99 24.23
C GLN A 166 -27.09 4.58 23.29
N VAL A 167 -26.90 3.47 22.57
CA VAL A 167 -27.84 2.99 21.53
C VAL A 167 -29.29 2.92 22.01
N LYS A 168 -29.53 2.40 23.23
CA LYS A 168 -30.87 2.28 23.83
C LYS A 168 -31.52 3.65 24.05
N GLN A 169 -30.75 4.62 24.55
CA GLN A 169 -31.25 5.99 24.76
C GLN A 169 -31.52 6.70 23.44
N TRP A 170 -30.66 6.49 22.44
CA TRP A 170 -30.87 7.04 21.10
C TRP A 170 -32.15 6.50 20.47
N CYS A 171 -32.43 5.20 20.59
CA CYS A 171 -33.66 4.59 20.10
C CYS A 171 -34.90 5.19 20.77
N ILE A 172 -34.88 5.36 22.09
CA ILE A 172 -35.97 6.00 22.84
C ILE A 172 -36.20 7.43 22.36
N ALA A 173 -35.14 8.23 22.23
CA ALA A 173 -35.23 9.63 21.80
C ALA A 173 -35.78 9.78 20.38
N ASN A 174 -35.56 8.79 19.52
CA ASN A 174 -35.94 8.81 18.11
C ASN A 174 -37.18 7.94 17.79
N ASN A 175 -37.87 7.41 18.81
CA ASN A 175 -39.01 6.49 18.65
C ASN A 175 -38.71 5.26 17.77
N VAL A 176 -37.47 4.76 17.84
CA VAL A 176 -37.08 3.50 17.20
C VAL A 176 -37.32 2.36 18.18
N PRO A 177 -38.05 1.29 17.81
CA PRO A 177 -38.28 0.15 18.69
C PRO A 177 -36.96 -0.47 19.14
N TYR A 178 -36.78 -0.55 20.45
CA TYR A 178 -35.69 -1.27 21.09
C TYR A 178 -36.31 -2.37 21.95
N GLN A 179 -35.87 -3.61 21.75
CA GLN A 179 -36.37 -4.73 22.53
C GLN A 179 -35.40 -5.03 23.68
N ASP A 180 -35.89 -5.19 24.90
CA ASP A 180 -35.03 -5.46 26.08
C ASP A 180 -34.19 -6.74 25.92
N GLU A 181 -34.62 -7.68 25.08
CA GLU A 181 -33.82 -8.87 24.75
C GLU A 181 -32.54 -8.55 23.97
N TRP A 182 -32.46 -7.38 23.31
CA TRP A 182 -31.26 -6.92 22.62
C TRP A 182 -30.15 -6.53 23.58
N ASP A 183 -30.43 -6.29 24.86
CA ASP A 183 -29.42 -6.02 25.89
C ASP A 183 -28.43 -7.21 26.06
N LYS A 184 -28.75 -8.39 25.49
CA LYS A 184 -27.90 -9.59 25.50
C LYS A 184 -27.08 -9.79 24.22
N LEU A 185 -27.29 -8.96 23.20
CA LEU A 185 -26.60 -9.04 21.92
C LEU A 185 -25.30 -8.23 21.97
N SER A 186 -24.39 -8.52 21.04
CA SER A 186 -23.23 -7.66 20.81
C SER A 186 -23.65 -6.29 20.26
N ASP A 187 -22.83 -5.27 20.50
CA ASP A 187 -23.08 -3.90 20.01
C ASP A 187 -23.32 -3.86 18.49
N TRP A 188 -22.55 -4.64 17.73
CA TRP A 188 -22.71 -4.76 16.28
C TRP A 188 -24.07 -5.35 15.88
N GLU A 189 -24.54 -6.42 16.54
CA GLU A 189 -25.84 -7.04 16.25
C GLU A 189 -27.01 -6.09 16.53
N ILE A 190 -26.92 -5.31 17.61
CA ILE A 190 -27.93 -4.30 17.96
C ILE A 190 -27.98 -3.22 16.88
N LYS A 191 -26.81 -2.69 16.49
CA LYS A 191 -26.69 -1.69 15.43
C LYS A 191 -27.24 -2.19 14.10
N TRP A 192 -26.90 -3.41 13.71
CA TRP A 192 -27.40 -4.03 12.49
C TRP A 192 -28.93 -4.19 12.49
N LYS A 193 -29.51 -4.60 13.62
CA LYS A 193 -30.99 -4.70 13.76
C LYS A 193 -31.65 -3.33 13.61
N ILE A 194 -31.08 -2.29 14.19
CA ILE A 194 -31.60 -0.92 14.08
C ILE A 194 -31.50 -0.42 12.63
N SER A 195 -30.35 -0.56 11.98
CA SER A 195 -30.17 -0.17 10.57
C SER A 195 -31.13 -0.93 9.66
N SER A 196 -31.27 -2.26 9.84
CA SER A 196 -32.18 -3.09 9.05
C SER A 196 -33.63 -2.63 9.19
N TYR A 197 -34.06 -2.35 10.42
CA TYR A 197 -35.40 -1.84 10.69
C TYR A 197 -35.65 -0.47 10.00
N LEU A 198 -34.71 0.46 10.09
CA LEU A 198 -34.83 1.78 9.46
C LEU A 198 -34.85 1.68 7.92
N TYR A 199 -34.04 0.77 7.38
CA TYR A 199 -33.98 0.47 5.95
C TYR A 199 -35.29 -0.15 5.43
N GLU A 200 -35.87 -1.12 6.15
CA GLU A 200 -37.17 -1.72 5.81
C GLU A 200 -38.30 -0.69 5.80
N LEU A 201 -38.26 0.28 6.71
CA LEU A 201 -39.17 1.43 6.73
C LEU A 201 -38.88 2.47 5.64
N LYS A 202 -37.76 2.33 4.93
CA LYS A 202 -37.22 3.33 3.98
C LYS A 202 -37.02 4.70 4.61
N ASN A 203 -36.70 4.73 5.91
CA ASN A 203 -36.45 5.95 6.65
C ASN A 203 -34.95 6.28 6.65
N TYR A 204 -34.43 6.56 5.45
CA TYR A 204 -33.00 6.80 5.23
C TYR A 204 -32.47 8.03 5.99
N GLU A 205 -33.31 9.04 6.24
CA GLU A 205 -32.92 10.19 7.04
C GLU A 205 -32.62 9.80 8.50
N LEU A 206 -33.43 8.91 9.07
CA LEU A 206 -33.23 8.46 10.45
C LEU A 206 -32.11 7.42 10.56
N GLU A 207 -31.92 6.61 9.52
CA GLU A 207 -30.77 5.71 9.38
C GLU A 207 -29.46 6.49 9.34
N ASP A 208 -29.40 7.57 8.55
CA ASP A 208 -28.26 8.45 8.48
C ASP A 208 -27.98 9.15 9.83
N LYS A 209 -29.02 9.65 10.52
CA LYS A 209 -28.89 10.17 11.90
C LYS A 209 -28.37 9.12 12.88
N PHE A 210 -28.77 7.85 12.71
CA PHE A 210 -28.31 6.76 13.56
C PHE A 210 -26.83 6.47 13.32
N GLN A 211 -26.40 6.40 12.07
CA GLN A 211 -24.99 6.23 11.71
C GLN A 211 -24.14 7.37 12.28
N LYS A 212 -24.54 8.61 12.05
CA LYS A 212 -23.82 9.79 12.53
C LYS A 212 -23.69 9.88 14.05
N ALA A 213 -24.71 9.44 14.79
CA ALA A 213 -24.68 9.51 16.25
C ALA A 213 -23.72 8.48 16.88
N GLN A 214 -23.35 7.42 16.16
CA GLN A 214 -22.44 6.38 16.66
C GLN A 214 -20.98 6.85 16.69
N TYR A 215 -20.67 7.96 16.04
CA TYR A 215 -19.32 8.33 15.68
C TYR A 215 -19.02 9.80 15.99
N ILE A 216 -17.84 10.04 16.55
CA ILE A 216 -17.21 11.36 16.57
C ILE A 216 -16.36 11.47 15.32
N TYR A 217 -16.78 12.35 14.41
CA TYR A 217 -15.99 12.67 13.24
C TYR A 217 -14.80 13.56 13.62
N ASN A 218 -13.60 13.15 13.24
CA ASN A 218 -12.33 13.83 13.49
C ASN A 218 -12.15 15.00 12.50
N LEU A 219 -13.12 15.93 12.50
CA LEU A 219 -13.21 17.08 11.61
C LEU A 219 -12.18 18.17 11.94
N ASP A 220 -11.62 18.12 13.15
CA ASP A 220 -10.56 18.98 13.64
C ASP A 220 -9.33 18.96 12.71
N TYR A 221 -9.18 17.92 11.90
CA TYR A 221 -8.14 17.82 10.88
C TYR A 221 -8.60 18.33 9.49
N ILE A 222 -9.86 18.10 9.13
CA ILE A 222 -10.41 18.40 7.79
C ILE A 222 -10.64 19.89 7.60
N GLU A 223 -11.21 20.59 8.58
CA GLU A 223 -11.47 22.03 8.42
C GLU A 223 -10.18 22.85 8.24
N PRO A 224 -9.15 22.71 9.10
CA PRO A 224 -7.91 23.44 8.90
C PRO A 224 -7.19 23.04 7.61
N TRP A 225 -7.32 21.77 7.20
CA TRP A 225 -6.76 21.32 5.94
C TRP A 225 -7.47 21.97 4.74
N CYS A 226 -8.81 22.00 4.75
CA CYS A 226 -9.60 22.64 3.71
C CYS A 226 -9.27 24.13 3.60
N GLU A 227 -9.19 24.83 4.74
CA GLU A 227 -8.79 26.24 4.79
C GLU A 227 -7.38 26.45 4.22
N LYS A 228 -6.40 25.66 4.68
CA LYS A 228 -5.00 25.72 4.21
C LYS A 228 -4.88 25.47 2.69
N ASN A 229 -5.80 24.73 2.11
CA ASN A 229 -5.79 24.34 0.70
C ASN A 229 -6.82 25.09 -0.16
N ASN A 230 -7.47 26.13 0.38
CA ASN A 230 -8.52 26.93 -0.28
C ASN A 230 -9.67 26.08 -0.83
N PHE A 231 -10.01 24.98 -0.15
CA PHE A 231 -11.19 24.19 -0.47
C PHE A 231 -12.44 24.89 0.11
N PRO A 232 -13.50 25.11 -0.69
CA PRO A 232 -14.75 25.68 -0.20
C PRO A 232 -15.48 24.67 0.69
N TYR A 233 -15.16 24.68 1.98
CA TYR A 233 -15.82 23.90 3.02
C TYR A 233 -17.00 24.70 3.60
N ASP A 234 -18.22 24.19 3.49
CA ASP A 234 -19.40 24.85 4.04
C ASP A 234 -19.57 24.47 5.52
N LYS A 235 -19.04 25.30 6.42
CA LYS A 235 -19.15 25.10 7.88
C LYS A 235 -20.59 25.05 8.40
N SER A 236 -21.57 25.46 7.59
CA SER A 236 -23.00 25.41 7.96
C SER A 236 -23.72 24.15 7.47
N GLY A 237 -23.09 23.38 6.58
CA GLY A 237 -23.61 22.13 6.06
C GLY A 237 -23.37 20.94 7.00
N ASP A 238 -24.06 19.85 6.73
CA ASP A 238 -23.80 18.57 7.39
C ASP A 238 -22.36 18.12 7.07
N ASN A 239 -21.63 17.64 8.08
CA ASN A 239 -20.26 17.17 7.93
C ASN A 239 -20.13 16.05 6.89
N TRP A 240 -21.19 15.25 6.70
CA TRP A 240 -21.23 14.22 5.68
C TRP A 240 -21.38 14.79 4.26
N ASP A 241 -22.23 15.81 4.10
CA ASP A 241 -22.38 16.49 2.80
C ASP A 241 -21.10 17.25 2.43
N ASN A 242 -20.44 17.85 3.42
CA ASN A 242 -19.13 18.46 3.25
C ASN A 242 -18.06 17.43 2.91
N TRP A 243 -18.07 16.28 3.57
CA TRP A 243 -17.16 15.17 3.28
C TRP A 243 -17.36 14.67 1.86
N LYS A 244 -18.60 14.39 1.46
CA LYS A 244 -18.93 13.97 0.10
C LYS A 244 -18.50 15.00 -0.94
N THR A 245 -18.73 16.28 -0.67
CA THR A 245 -18.31 17.38 -1.55
C THR A 245 -16.79 17.45 -1.66
N LEU A 246 -16.07 17.26 -0.55
CA LEU A 246 -14.61 17.18 -0.52
C LEU A 246 -14.11 15.97 -1.31
N THR A 247 -14.66 14.78 -1.09
CA THR A 247 -14.28 13.58 -1.83
C THR A 247 -14.53 13.75 -3.32
N ASP A 248 -15.73 14.18 -3.70
CA ASP A 248 -16.12 14.39 -5.11
C ASP A 248 -15.21 15.42 -5.78
N TYR A 249 -14.80 16.45 -5.04
CA TYR A 249 -13.82 17.42 -5.53
C TYR A 249 -12.43 16.81 -5.68
N LEU A 250 -11.91 16.13 -4.67
CA LEU A 250 -10.58 15.51 -4.69
C LEU A 250 -10.46 14.39 -5.74
N HIS A 251 -11.57 13.74 -6.12
CA HIS A 251 -11.64 12.72 -7.17
C HIS A 251 -11.49 13.26 -8.59
N LYS A 252 -11.69 14.56 -8.80
CA LYS A 252 -11.55 15.13 -10.13
C LYS A 252 -10.09 14.98 -10.61
N PRO A 253 -9.85 14.60 -11.87
CA PRO A 253 -8.49 14.40 -12.39
C PRO A 253 -7.55 15.59 -12.15
N GLU A 254 -8.07 16.82 -12.25
CA GLU A 254 -7.35 18.06 -11.98
C GLU A 254 -6.88 18.23 -10.52
N ASN A 255 -7.50 17.50 -9.57
CA ASN A 255 -7.25 17.61 -8.14
C ASN A 255 -6.42 16.44 -7.57
N ILE A 256 -5.89 15.56 -8.42
CA ILE A 256 -5.16 14.36 -7.99
C ILE A 256 -3.93 14.68 -7.11
N ALA A 257 -3.25 15.79 -7.37
CA ALA A 257 -2.11 16.24 -6.56
C ALA A 257 -2.56 16.71 -5.18
N LEU A 258 -3.72 17.35 -5.10
CA LEU A 258 -4.31 17.83 -3.86
C LEU A 258 -4.83 16.67 -3.01
N LEU A 259 -5.44 15.65 -3.64
CA LEU A 259 -5.78 14.39 -2.99
C LEU A 259 -4.54 13.70 -2.41
N SER A 260 -3.45 13.63 -3.15
CA SER A 260 -2.21 13.02 -2.66
C SER A 260 -1.66 13.77 -1.43
N LYS A 261 -1.76 15.10 -1.44
CA LYS A 261 -1.41 15.94 -0.29
C LYS A 261 -2.36 15.73 0.89
N PHE A 262 -3.66 15.56 0.66
CA PHE A 262 -4.64 15.24 1.70
C PHE A 262 -4.23 14.00 2.50
N TRP A 263 -3.81 12.95 1.80
CA TRP A 263 -3.29 11.72 2.41
C TRP A 263 -1.98 11.93 3.18
N LYS A 264 -0.99 12.57 2.54
CA LYS A 264 0.31 12.80 3.18
C LYS A 264 0.18 13.60 4.47
N ASP A 265 -0.65 14.64 4.44
CA ASP A 265 -0.85 15.48 5.61
C ASP A 265 -1.70 14.74 6.66
N GLY A 266 -2.71 13.96 6.25
CA GLY A 266 -3.70 13.33 7.15
C GLY A 266 -3.28 12.01 7.80
N ILE A 267 -2.44 11.22 7.14
CA ILE A 267 -2.01 9.89 7.65
C ILE A 267 -0.49 9.78 7.76
N GLY A 268 0.23 10.81 7.32
CA GLY A 268 1.68 10.76 7.22
C GLY A 268 2.15 10.11 5.92
N SER A 269 3.36 10.48 5.52
CA SER A 269 4.00 10.12 4.25
C SER A 269 4.34 8.62 4.09
N LEU A 270 4.09 7.79 5.10
CA LEU A 270 4.74 6.47 5.25
C LEU A 270 3.81 5.26 5.32
N ALA A 271 2.49 5.42 5.18
CA ALA A 271 1.56 4.30 5.39
C ALA A 271 1.74 3.11 4.41
N PHE A 272 2.66 3.19 3.45
CA PHE A 272 2.84 2.15 2.43
C PHE A 272 4.29 1.88 2.06
N VAL A 273 5.24 2.59 2.69
CA VAL A 273 6.68 2.36 2.53
C VAL A 273 7.22 1.89 3.86
N ARG A 274 7.71 0.66 3.89
CA ARG A 274 8.31 0.07 5.07
C ARG A 274 9.81 -0.01 4.90
N GLU A 275 10.54 0.44 5.92
CA GLU A 275 11.96 0.16 6.06
C GLU A 275 12.16 -1.32 6.42
N GLU A 276 12.92 -2.03 5.61
CA GLU A 276 13.25 -3.45 5.81
C GLU A 276 14.74 -3.64 5.95
N ILE A 277 15.13 -4.25 7.07
CA ILE A 277 16.51 -4.65 7.32
C ILE A 277 16.71 -6.05 6.78
N ILE A 278 17.63 -6.18 5.83
CA ILE A 278 17.98 -7.44 5.20
C ILE A 278 18.60 -8.37 6.24
N GLN A 279 18.05 -9.58 6.36
CA GLN A 279 18.48 -10.57 7.38
C GLN A 279 19.48 -11.59 6.85
N LYS A 280 19.43 -11.85 5.55
CA LYS A 280 20.28 -12.83 4.86
C LYS A 280 20.66 -12.28 3.50
N GLN A 281 21.79 -12.74 2.99
CA GLN A 281 22.25 -12.36 1.67
C GLN A 281 21.22 -12.75 0.61
N ILE A 282 20.75 -11.76 -0.15
CA ILE A 282 19.80 -11.94 -1.26
C ILE A 282 20.16 -10.99 -2.39
N TYR A 283 19.61 -11.22 -3.58
CA TYR A 283 19.74 -10.28 -4.68
C TYR A 283 18.45 -9.52 -4.92
N LEU A 284 18.57 -8.21 -5.09
CA LEU A 284 17.51 -7.35 -5.60
C LEU A 284 17.68 -7.22 -7.12
N ILE A 285 16.66 -7.58 -7.88
CA ILE A 285 16.66 -7.44 -9.35
C ILE A 285 15.72 -6.29 -9.70
N PRO A 286 16.21 -5.05 -9.93
CA PRO A 286 15.36 -3.88 -10.11
C PRO A 286 14.35 -4.03 -11.25
N GLU A 287 14.73 -4.70 -12.35
CA GLU A 287 13.86 -4.91 -13.50
C GLU A 287 12.74 -5.91 -13.19
N LEU A 288 12.99 -6.90 -12.33
CA LEU A 288 11.96 -7.82 -11.84
C LEU A 288 10.99 -7.10 -10.90
N GLU A 289 11.48 -6.19 -10.05
CA GLU A 289 10.61 -5.38 -9.17
C GLU A 289 9.75 -4.41 -9.98
N GLU A 290 10.29 -3.82 -11.05
CA GLU A 290 9.51 -3.01 -11.99
C GLU A 290 8.47 -3.84 -12.75
N LEU A 291 8.82 -5.05 -13.19
CA LEU A 291 7.87 -5.97 -13.82
C LEU A 291 6.78 -6.44 -12.84
N ARG A 292 7.16 -6.79 -11.60
CA ARG A 292 6.24 -7.10 -10.50
C ARG A 292 5.24 -5.96 -10.34
N ARG A 293 5.72 -4.73 -10.18
CA ARG A 293 4.88 -3.53 -10.04
C ARG A 293 3.93 -3.37 -11.22
N LYS A 294 4.41 -3.51 -12.46
CA LYS A 294 3.55 -3.47 -13.65
C LYS A 294 2.46 -4.52 -13.59
N ILE A 295 2.80 -5.78 -13.28
CA ILE A 295 1.84 -6.88 -13.11
C ILE A 295 0.84 -6.54 -12.01
N GLU A 296 1.26 -6.05 -10.84
CA GLU A 296 0.30 -5.77 -9.77
C GLU A 296 -0.72 -4.71 -10.14
N LEU A 297 -0.26 -3.68 -10.82
CA LEU A 297 -1.08 -2.53 -11.14
C LEU A 297 -1.90 -2.75 -12.41
N SER A 298 -1.43 -3.52 -13.40
CA SER A 298 -2.06 -3.70 -14.71
C SER A 298 -3.48 -4.28 -14.70
N SER A 299 -4.20 -4.10 -15.81
CA SER A 299 -5.49 -4.78 -16.02
C SER A 299 -5.31 -6.31 -16.03
N LEU A 300 -6.39 -7.07 -15.91
CA LEU A 300 -6.30 -8.53 -15.95
C LEU A 300 -5.69 -9.03 -17.26
N GLU A 301 -6.07 -8.44 -18.40
CA GLU A 301 -5.55 -8.78 -19.71
C GLU A 301 -4.03 -8.51 -19.79
N GLU A 302 -3.60 -7.32 -19.39
CA GLU A 302 -2.19 -6.93 -19.36
C GLU A 302 -1.38 -7.82 -18.40
N LYS A 303 -1.94 -8.18 -17.23
CA LYS A 303 -1.30 -9.12 -16.30
C LYS A 303 -0.98 -10.44 -16.99
N LEU A 304 -1.95 -11.01 -17.71
CA LEU A 304 -1.79 -12.29 -18.39
C LEU A 304 -0.73 -12.24 -19.50
N GLU A 305 -0.56 -11.07 -20.13
CA GLU A 305 0.48 -10.81 -21.14
C GLU A 305 1.87 -10.63 -20.53
N LEU A 306 1.98 -10.01 -19.35
CA LEU A 306 3.25 -9.74 -18.67
C LEU A 306 3.81 -10.93 -17.89
N LEU A 307 2.95 -11.83 -17.38
CA LEU A 307 3.38 -12.98 -16.56
C LEU A 307 4.48 -13.84 -17.20
N PRO A 308 4.47 -14.17 -18.50
CA PRO A 308 5.55 -14.96 -19.11
C PRO A 308 6.93 -14.29 -19.02
N ASP A 309 7.00 -12.95 -18.98
CA ASP A 309 8.27 -12.23 -18.98
C ASP A 309 9.07 -12.41 -17.69
N VAL A 310 8.42 -12.80 -16.58
CA VAL A 310 9.10 -12.98 -15.30
C VAL A 310 10.08 -14.16 -15.33
N VAL A 311 9.87 -15.14 -16.22
CA VAL A 311 10.72 -16.34 -16.37
C VAL A 311 12.15 -15.95 -16.78
N LYS A 312 12.33 -14.81 -17.45
CA LYS A 312 13.65 -14.30 -17.86
C LYS A 312 14.58 -14.02 -16.67
N TYR A 313 14.02 -13.94 -15.46
CA TYR A 313 14.75 -13.68 -14.21
C TYR A 313 15.00 -14.94 -13.38
N GLY A 314 14.92 -16.14 -13.99
CA GLY A 314 15.29 -17.40 -13.37
C GLY A 314 14.50 -17.72 -12.10
N ASP A 315 15.19 -18.19 -11.06
CA ASP A 315 14.57 -18.60 -9.78
C ASP A 315 13.78 -17.48 -9.11
N ALA A 316 14.25 -16.23 -9.21
CA ALA A 316 13.53 -15.09 -8.66
C ALA A 316 12.18 -14.87 -9.37
N GLY A 317 12.15 -15.04 -10.69
CA GLY A 317 10.93 -15.01 -11.50
C GLY A 317 10.00 -16.17 -11.20
N ILE A 318 10.53 -17.38 -11.05
CA ILE A 318 9.77 -18.58 -10.67
C ILE A 318 9.11 -18.39 -9.30
N ASN A 319 9.84 -17.86 -8.31
CA ASN A 319 9.29 -17.57 -6.99
C ASN A 319 8.15 -16.54 -7.04
N LEU A 320 8.23 -15.56 -7.94
CA LEU A 320 7.11 -14.63 -8.17
C LEU A 320 5.89 -15.35 -8.75
N LEU A 321 6.06 -16.25 -9.72
CA LEU A 321 4.95 -17.06 -10.26
C LEU A 321 4.31 -17.96 -9.19
N ILE A 322 5.12 -18.58 -8.32
CA ILE A 322 4.63 -19.40 -7.21
C ILE A 322 3.76 -18.55 -6.26
N GLY A 323 4.20 -17.34 -5.90
CA GLY A 323 3.37 -16.41 -5.12
C GLY A 323 2.06 -16.10 -5.83
N LYS A 324 2.09 -15.87 -7.15
CA LYS A 324 0.87 -15.61 -7.94
C LYS A 324 -0.09 -16.79 -8.03
N MET A 325 0.38 -18.03 -7.92
CA MET A 325 -0.51 -19.20 -7.85
C MET A 325 -1.38 -19.19 -6.59
N ASN A 326 -0.87 -18.65 -5.49
CA ASN A 326 -1.59 -18.57 -4.22
C ASN A 326 -2.52 -17.33 -4.13
N GLY A 327 -2.55 -16.50 -5.18
CA GLY A 327 -3.39 -15.32 -5.25
C GLY A 327 -4.86 -15.62 -5.58
N PHE A 328 -5.72 -14.63 -5.30
CA PHE A 328 -7.18 -14.75 -5.44
C PHE A 328 -7.70 -14.65 -6.89
N GLN A 329 -6.87 -14.22 -7.84
CA GLN A 329 -7.29 -14.08 -9.25
C GLN A 329 -7.11 -15.39 -10.00
N LEU A 330 -8.14 -16.24 -10.03
CA LEU A 330 -8.09 -17.59 -10.63
C LEU A 330 -7.40 -17.66 -11.99
N LYS A 331 -7.71 -16.73 -12.91
CA LYS A 331 -7.08 -16.70 -14.25
C LYS A 331 -5.57 -16.41 -14.21
N VAL A 332 -5.11 -15.57 -13.28
CA VAL A 332 -3.69 -15.29 -13.05
C VAL A 332 -3.00 -16.53 -12.49
N SER A 333 -3.63 -17.19 -11.52
CA SER A 333 -3.12 -18.42 -10.91
C SER A 333 -3.02 -19.56 -11.93
N GLU A 334 -4.04 -19.76 -12.76
CA GLU A 334 -4.05 -20.73 -13.86
C GLU A 334 -2.94 -20.46 -14.88
N LYS A 335 -2.77 -19.18 -15.26
CA LYS A 335 -1.71 -18.78 -16.20
C LYS A 335 -0.33 -19.01 -15.62
N ALA A 336 -0.10 -18.66 -14.36
CA ALA A 336 1.17 -18.90 -13.67
C ALA A 336 1.48 -20.41 -13.61
N TYR A 337 0.49 -21.24 -13.29
CA TYR A 337 0.64 -22.69 -13.29
C TYR A 337 0.99 -23.24 -14.68
N GLN A 338 0.31 -22.80 -15.75
CA GLN A 338 0.63 -23.20 -17.13
C GLN A 338 2.07 -22.85 -17.51
N ILE A 339 2.55 -21.66 -17.13
CA ILE A 339 3.92 -21.24 -17.39
C ILE A 339 4.91 -22.18 -16.68
N LEU A 340 4.67 -22.48 -15.40
CA LEU A 340 5.54 -23.37 -14.62
C LEU A 340 5.53 -24.82 -15.16
N GLN A 341 4.39 -25.34 -15.59
CA GLN A 341 4.31 -26.66 -16.24
C GLN A 341 5.15 -26.74 -17.51
N ASN A 342 5.17 -25.67 -18.31
CA ASN A 342 5.96 -25.61 -19.55
C ASN A 342 7.47 -25.54 -19.29
N LEU A 343 7.90 -25.11 -18.09
CA LEU A 343 9.31 -25.08 -17.70
C LEU A 343 9.81 -26.41 -17.14
N ALA A 344 8.90 -27.28 -16.69
CA ALA A 344 9.22 -28.60 -16.15
C ALA A 344 9.35 -29.68 -17.24
N CYS A 345 8.94 -29.38 -18.48
CA CYS A 345 9.08 -30.23 -19.67
C CYS A 345 10.35 -29.88 -20.44
#